data_AF-A0A7S4DN67-F1
#
_entry.id   AF-A0A7S4DN67-F1
#
_cell.length_a   1.000
_cell.length_b   1.000
_cell.length_c   1.000
_cell.angle_alpha   90.00
_cell.angle_beta   90.00
_cell.angle_gamma   90.00
#
_symmetry.space_group_name_H-M   'P 1'
#
loop_
_entity.id
_entity.type
_entity.pdbx_description
1 polymer ?
#
loop_
_entity_poly.entity_id
_entity_poly.type
_entity_poly.pdbx_seq_one_letter_code
_entity_poly.pdbx_strand_id
1 'polypeptide(L)'
;QGAPMESVKALLQRAVAAKGLARVTLLENMVRALRKNPDRAESDRTICKMVPTIWNFQYDELARVRKIVVFLMERAALCNPSGFMPQALNVATQGINDIDPALCERSIVSISQLLPRALQAASTTTDQKLSREIWERFELAKERALNHIDHEATNVRNAVIAFMGKLVRILTPSQRQ
;
A
#
# COMPACT_ATOMS: atom_id res chain seq x y z
N GLN A 1 19.52 -13.29 26.57
CA GLN A 1 20.53 -13.04 25.53
C GLN A 1 19.79 -12.91 24.21
N GLY A 2 19.60 -11.68 23.70
CA GLY A 2 18.86 -11.44 22.47
C GLY A 2 19.81 -11.47 21.27
N ALA A 3 19.56 -12.33 20.29
CA ALA A 3 20.29 -12.29 19.02
C ALA A 3 20.14 -10.89 18.38
N PRO A 4 21.20 -10.32 17.79
CA PRO A 4 21.11 -9.03 17.12
C PRO A 4 20.04 -9.09 16.03
N MET A 5 19.08 -8.14 16.07
CA MET A 5 18.00 -8.08 15.10
C MET A 5 18.61 -7.79 13.72
N GLU A 6 18.42 -8.71 12.77
CA GLU A 6 18.93 -8.57 11.41
C GLU A 6 18.41 -7.29 10.76
N SER A 7 19.28 -6.56 10.05
CA SER A 7 18.88 -5.29 9.43
C SER A 7 17.80 -5.50 8.36
N VAL A 8 16.87 -4.55 8.25
CA VAL A 8 15.81 -4.53 7.22
C VAL A 8 16.41 -4.71 5.81
N LYS A 9 17.58 -4.10 5.56
CA LYS A 9 18.29 -4.19 4.28
C LYS A 9 18.79 -5.61 3.98
N ALA A 10 19.37 -6.29 4.97
CA ALA A 10 19.85 -7.66 4.80
C ALA A 10 18.69 -8.64 4.52
N LEU A 11 17.57 -8.48 5.24
CA LEU A 11 16.35 -9.26 5.02
C LEU A 11 15.82 -9.09 3.59
N LEU A 12 15.77 -7.86 3.08
CA LEU A 12 15.34 -7.58 1.71
C LEU A 12 16.28 -8.19 0.66
N GLN A 13 17.60 -8.05 0.83
CA GLN A 13 18.59 -8.62 -0.08
C GLN A 13 18.46 -10.14 -0.18
N ARG A 14 18.23 -10.83 0.94
CA ARG A 14 17.97 -12.28 0.95
C ARG A 14 16.64 -12.63 0.32
N ALA A 15 15.60 -11.80 0.50
CA ALA A 15 14.29 -12.03 -0.09
C ALA A 15 14.32 -11.99 -1.64
N VAL A 16 15.21 -11.18 -2.23
CA VAL A 16 15.43 -11.13 -3.69
C VAL A 16 15.91 -12.48 -4.23
N ALA A 17 16.84 -13.13 -3.52
CA ALA A 17 17.38 -14.43 -3.92
C ALA A 17 16.48 -15.62 -3.52
N ALA A 18 15.66 -15.47 -2.48
CA ALA A 18 14.75 -16.51 -2.01
C ALA A 18 13.55 -16.70 -2.95
N LYS A 19 12.86 -17.85 -2.86
CA LYS A 19 11.61 -18.16 -3.57
C LYS A 19 10.58 -18.76 -2.61
N GLY A 20 9.30 -18.79 -3.02
CA GLY A 20 8.22 -19.43 -2.28
C GLY A 20 8.12 -18.96 -0.81
N LEU A 21 7.90 -19.91 0.11
CA LEU A 21 7.69 -19.64 1.54
C LEU A 21 8.91 -18.99 2.23
N ALA A 22 10.13 -19.23 1.74
CA ALA A 22 11.32 -18.61 2.30
C ALA A 22 11.30 -17.08 2.06
N ARG A 23 10.87 -16.65 0.87
CA ARG A 23 10.69 -15.23 0.54
C ARG A 23 9.64 -14.57 1.42
N VAL A 24 8.49 -15.24 1.59
CA VAL A 24 7.43 -14.78 2.51
C VAL A 24 8.00 -14.55 3.90
N THR A 25 8.70 -15.54 4.45
CA THR A 25 9.26 -15.47 5.81
C THR A 25 10.21 -14.29 5.98
N LEU A 26 11.09 -14.06 5.01
CA LEU A 26 12.04 -12.94 5.03
C LEU A 26 11.33 -11.59 4.97
N LEU A 27 10.34 -11.44 4.10
CA LEU A 27 9.56 -10.19 3.99
C LEU A 27 8.69 -9.94 5.22
N GLU A 28 8.12 -10.97 5.85
CA GLU A 28 7.39 -10.83 7.11
C GLU A 28 8.31 -10.45 8.27
N ASN A 29 9.52 -11.03 8.33
CA ASN A 29 10.55 -10.63 9.30
C ASN A 29 10.97 -9.17 9.09
N MET A 30 11.09 -8.74 7.83
CA MET A 30 11.37 -7.35 7.49
C MET A 30 10.26 -6.41 7.96
N VAL A 31 8.99 -6.75 7.73
CA VAL A 31 7.85 -5.98 8.24
C VAL A 31 7.83 -5.94 9.77
N ARG A 32 8.14 -7.05 10.44
CA ARG A 32 8.26 -7.11 11.92
C ARG A 32 9.38 -6.21 12.42
N ALA A 33 10.54 -6.22 11.76
CA ALA A 33 11.67 -5.35 12.08
C ALA A 33 11.28 -3.86 11.95
N LEU A 34 10.61 -3.50 10.85
CA LEU A 34 10.11 -2.13 10.60
C LEU A 34 9.04 -1.66 11.59
N ARG A 35 8.29 -2.58 12.22
CA ARG A 35 7.28 -2.25 13.25
C ARG A 35 7.89 -2.14 14.64
N LYS A 36 8.96 -2.89 14.91
CA LYS A 36 9.67 -2.87 16.20
C LYS A 36 10.67 -1.74 16.33
N ASN A 37 11.05 -1.09 15.23
CA ASN A 37 11.94 0.06 15.27
C ASN A 37 11.22 1.25 15.95
N PRO A 38 11.73 1.76 17.09
CA PRO A 38 11.12 2.90 17.78
C PRO A 38 11.22 4.20 16.96
N ASP A 39 12.22 4.32 16.07
CA ASP A 39 12.32 5.43 15.14
C ASP A 39 11.50 5.12 13.88
N ARG A 40 10.24 5.56 13.92
CA ARG A 40 9.33 5.44 12.79
C ARG A 40 9.79 6.24 11.58
N ALA A 41 10.38 7.42 11.79
CA ALA A 41 10.83 8.28 10.70
C ALA A 41 12.01 7.64 9.95
N GLU A 42 12.94 7.01 10.66
CA GLU A 42 14.03 6.25 10.03
C GLU A 42 13.53 5.01 9.31
N SER A 43 12.54 4.31 9.88
CA SER A 43 11.90 3.17 9.21
C SER A 43 11.24 3.58 7.91
N ASP A 44 10.53 4.70 7.90
CA ASP A 44 9.86 5.24 6.73
C ASP A 44 10.88 5.67 5.66
N ARG A 45 11.98 6.36 6.05
CA ARG A 45 13.11 6.66 5.14
C ARG A 45 13.73 5.40 4.55
N THR A 46 13.88 4.35 5.36
CA THR A 46 14.42 3.06 4.93
C THR A 46 13.52 2.40 3.89
N ILE A 47 12.20 2.39 4.11
CA ILE A 47 11.21 1.87 3.14
C ILE A 47 11.28 2.67 1.84
N CYS A 48 11.22 4.00 1.94
CA CYS A 48 11.30 4.93 0.81
C CYS A 48 12.56 4.63 -0.07
N LYS A 49 13.73 4.28 0.52
CA LYS A 49 14.95 3.87 -0.22
C LYS A 49 14.88 2.48 -0.88
N MET A 50 14.02 1.60 -0.37
CA MET A 50 13.90 0.21 -0.80
C MET A 50 12.81 -0.03 -1.85
N VAL A 51 11.98 0.99 -2.14
CA VAL A 51 10.88 0.91 -3.11
C VAL A 51 11.27 0.28 -4.45
N PRO A 52 12.40 0.64 -5.10
CA PRO A 52 12.76 0.04 -6.40
C PRO A 52 12.91 -1.49 -6.34
N THR A 53 13.37 -2.03 -5.22
CA THR A 53 13.48 -3.48 -5.00
C THR A 53 12.14 -4.09 -4.60
N ILE A 54 11.39 -3.42 -3.72
CA ILE A 54 10.08 -3.89 -3.23
C ILE A 54 9.08 -4.01 -4.40
N TRP A 55 9.11 -3.05 -5.32
CA TRP A 55 8.25 -2.99 -6.50
C TRP A 55 8.33 -4.26 -7.38
N ASN A 56 9.50 -4.89 -7.45
CA ASN A 56 9.70 -6.10 -8.27
C ASN A 56 8.92 -7.31 -7.75
N PHE A 57 8.51 -7.30 -6.48
CA PHE A 57 7.71 -8.38 -5.89
C PHE A 57 6.20 -8.21 -6.12
N GLN A 58 5.74 -7.16 -6.81
CA GLN A 58 4.29 -6.96 -7.03
C GLN A 58 3.67 -8.07 -7.91
N TYR A 59 4.50 -8.75 -8.70
CA TYR A 59 4.12 -9.86 -9.58
C TYR A 59 4.53 -11.23 -9.02
N ASP A 60 4.89 -11.30 -7.74
CA ASP A 60 5.24 -12.56 -7.10
C ASP A 60 4.08 -13.57 -7.20
N GLU A 61 4.38 -14.86 -7.34
CA GLU A 61 3.36 -15.91 -7.46
C GLU A 61 2.50 -16.04 -6.19
N LEU A 62 3.07 -15.75 -5.02
CA LEU A 62 2.37 -15.85 -3.74
C LEU A 62 1.63 -14.56 -3.41
N ALA A 63 0.30 -14.65 -3.29
CA ALA A 63 -0.55 -13.53 -2.86
C ALA A 63 -0.09 -12.91 -1.54
N ARG A 64 0.49 -13.72 -0.65
CA ARG A 64 1.06 -13.24 0.62
C ARG A 64 2.25 -12.29 0.42
N VAL A 65 3.09 -12.53 -0.58
CA VAL A 65 4.17 -11.59 -0.94
C VAL A 65 3.57 -10.31 -1.52
N ARG A 66 2.66 -10.41 -2.49
CA ARG A 66 1.97 -9.25 -3.09
C ARG A 66 1.27 -8.40 -2.02
N LYS A 67 0.64 -9.03 -1.02
CA LYS A 67 0.04 -8.36 0.16
C LYS A 67 1.04 -7.56 0.98
N ILE A 68 2.26 -8.08 1.17
CA ILE A 68 3.34 -7.35 1.84
C ILE A 68 3.79 -6.16 0.99
N VAL A 69 3.88 -6.32 -0.34
CA VAL A 69 4.22 -5.23 -1.27
C VAL A 69 3.20 -4.10 -1.18
N VAL A 70 1.89 -4.41 -1.21
CA VAL A 70 0.83 -3.40 -1.01
C VAL A 70 1.04 -2.63 0.30
N PHE A 71 1.36 -3.32 1.39
CA PHE A 71 1.63 -2.66 2.67
C PHE A 71 2.87 -1.76 2.66
N LEU A 72 3.96 -2.21 2.04
CA LEU A 72 5.20 -1.43 2.00
C LEU A 72 5.07 -0.22 1.06
N MET A 73 4.38 -0.38 -0.06
CA MET A 73 4.09 0.72 -0.99
C MET A 73 3.14 1.75 -0.37
N GLU A 74 2.15 1.32 0.41
CA GLU A 74 1.31 2.23 1.19
C GLU A 74 2.17 3.10 2.13
N ARG A 75 3.06 2.47 2.91
CA ARG A 75 3.96 3.20 3.80
C ARG A 75 4.88 4.15 3.04
N ALA A 76 5.40 3.72 1.88
CA ALA A 76 6.23 4.55 1.03
C ALA A 76 5.51 5.82 0.56
N ALA A 77 4.28 5.67 0.06
CA ALA A 77 3.46 6.80 -0.39
C ALA A 77 2.99 7.69 0.75
N LEU A 78 2.82 7.16 1.96
CA LEU A 78 2.54 7.97 3.14
C LEU A 78 3.79 8.74 3.63
N CYS A 79 5.02 8.22 3.42
CA CYS A 79 6.27 8.95 3.74
C CYS A 79 6.63 10.02 2.72
N ASN A 80 6.42 9.74 1.43
CA ASN A 80 6.72 10.66 0.34
C ASN A 80 5.64 10.55 -0.74
N PRO A 81 4.51 11.27 -0.58
CA PRO A 81 3.39 11.21 -1.52
C PRO A 81 3.80 11.58 -2.94
N SER A 82 4.55 12.66 -3.12
CA SER A 82 4.96 13.13 -4.46
C SER A 82 5.85 12.13 -5.19
N GLY A 83 6.64 11.32 -4.47
CA GLY A 83 7.54 10.34 -5.07
C GLY A 83 6.91 8.99 -5.38
N PHE A 84 5.93 8.54 -4.57
CA PHE A 84 5.48 7.14 -4.60
C PHE A 84 3.96 6.94 -4.69
N MET A 85 3.15 8.00 -4.66
CA MET A 85 1.69 7.87 -4.69
C MET A 85 1.17 7.18 -5.97
N PRO A 86 1.58 7.56 -7.20
CA PRO A 86 1.13 6.87 -8.41
C PRO A 86 1.43 5.37 -8.39
N GLN A 87 2.64 5.00 -7.97
CA GLN A 87 3.09 3.61 -7.86
C GLN A 87 2.28 2.85 -6.82
N ALA A 88 2.08 3.42 -5.62
CA ALA A 88 1.32 2.76 -4.56
C ALA A 88 -0.16 2.55 -4.95
N LEU A 89 -0.78 3.54 -5.60
CA LEU A 89 -2.13 3.42 -6.14
C LEU A 89 -2.19 2.32 -7.21
N ASN A 90 -1.21 2.25 -8.11
CA ASN A 90 -1.15 1.22 -9.14
C ASN A 90 -1.05 -0.20 -8.54
N VAL A 91 -0.15 -0.42 -7.58
CA VAL A 91 0.02 -1.72 -6.91
C VAL A 91 -1.24 -2.12 -6.14
N ALA A 92 -1.85 -1.19 -5.41
CA ALA A 92 -3.08 -1.49 -4.69
C ALA A 92 -4.23 -1.81 -5.67
N THR A 93 -4.35 -1.05 -6.76
CA THR A 93 -5.38 -1.28 -7.79
C THR A 93 -5.23 -2.65 -8.44
N GLN A 94 -4.01 -3.08 -8.75
CA GLN A 94 -3.76 -4.44 -9.25
C GLN A 94 -4.22 -5.50 -8.24
N GLY A 95 -3.88 -5.32 -6.96
CA GLY A 95 -4.26 -6.27 -5.92
C GLY A 95 -5.77 -6.31 -5.61
N ILE A 96 -6.57 -5.32 -6.00
CA ILE A 96 -8.05 -5.40 -5.88
C ILE A 96 -8.59 -6.55 -6.74
N ASN A 97 -8.08 -6.71 -7.95
CA ASN A 97 -8.57 -7.74 -8.89
C ASN A 97 -7.91 -9.11 -8.66
N ASP A 98 -7.20 -9.29 -7.54
CA ASP A 98 -6.53 -10.56 -7.24
C ASP A 98 -7.53 -11.62 -6.78
N ILE A 99 -7.28 -12.88 -7.15
CA ILE A 99 -8.14 -14.01 -6.77
C ILE A 99 -8.11 -14.28 -5.26
N ASP A 100 -7.03 -13.91 -4.57
CA ASP A 100 -6.93 -14.06 -3.11
C ASP A 100 -7.74 -12.96 -2.40
N PRO A 101 -8.82 -13.30 -1.66
CA PRO A 101 -9.66 -12.29 -1.03
C PRO A 101 -8.92 -11.47 0.04
N ALA A 102 -7.88 -12.03 0.66
CA ALA A 102 -7.12 -11.35 1.71
C ALA A 102 -6.13 -10.32 1.14
N LEU A 103 -5.74 -10.46 -0.13
CA LEU A 103 -5.03 -9.46 -0.90
C LEU A 103 -5.98 -8.38 -1.42
N CYS A 104 -7.11 -8.77 -2.01
CA CYS A 104 -8.18 -7.84 -2.42
C CYS A 104 -8.58 -6.91 -1.27
N GLU A 105 -8.93 -7.47 -0.11
CA GLU A 105 -9.25 -6.72 1.10
C GLU A 105 -8.12 -5.75 1.48
N ARG A 106 -6.87 -6.24 1.53
CA ARG A 106 -5.72 -5.41 1.93
C ARG A 106 -5.51 -4.24 0.98
N SER A 107 -5.71 -4.45 -0.31
CA SER A 107 -5.61 -3.42 -1.34
C SER A 107 -6.67 -2.34 -1.20
N ILE A 108 -7.92 -2.73 -0.96
CA ILE A 108 -9.02 -1.76 -0.71
C ILE A 108 -8.74 -0.96 0.55
N VAL A 109 -8.31 -1.63 1.63
CA VAL A 109 -7.87 -0.95 2.86
C VAL A 109 -6.71 0.01 2.58
N SER A 110 -5.77 -0.36 1.71
CA SER A 110 -4.64 0.50 1.34
C SER A 110 -5.09 1.78 0.64
N ILE A 111 -5.93 1.66 -0.38
CA ILE A 111 -6.50 2.80 -1.11
C ILE A 111 -7.27 3.72 -0.16
N SER A 112 -8.01 3.13 0.78
CA SER A 112 -8.71 3.86 1.83
C SER A 112 -7.79 4.70 2.73
N GLN A 113 -6.56 4.24 3.00
CA GLN A 113 -5.57 4.99 3.78
C GLN A 113 -4.82 6.03 2.93
N LEU A 114 -4.59 5.73 1.66
CA LEU A 114 -3.91 6.64 0.72
C LEU A 114 -4.80 7.81 0.31
N LEU A 115 -6.12 7.63 0.27
CA LEU A 115 -7.10 8.59 -0.23
C LEU A 115 -6.88 10.06 0.22
N PRO A 116 -6.82 10.41 1.53
CA PRO A 116 -6.62 11.79 1.93
C PRO A 116 -5.29 12.38 1.45
N ARG A 117 -4.24 11.55 1.44
CA ARG A 117 -2.89 11.95 1.04
C ARG A 117 -2.74 12.05 -0.47
N ALA A 118 -3.42 11.20 -1.22
CA ALA A 118 -3.48 11.26 -2.68
C ALA A 118 -4.16 12.54 -3.14
N LEU A 119 -5.33 12.87 -2.57
CA LEU A 119 -6.05 14.12 -2.87
C LEU A 119 -5.22 15.35 -2.49
N GLN A 120 -4.63 15.35 -1.29
CA GLN A 120 -3.74 16.42 -0.87
C GLN A 120 -2.57 16.59 -1.85
N ALA A 121 -1.85 15.51 -2.17
CA ALA A 121 -0.70 15.54 -3.08
C ALA A 121 -1.08 16.03 -4.47
N ALA A 122 -2.22 15.57 -5.02
CA ALA A 122 -2.73 16.03 -6.30
C ALA A 122 -3.08 17.52 -6.28
N SER A 123 -3.65 18.03 -5.19
CA SER A 123 -4.03 19.45 -5.07
C SER A 123 -2.86 20.40 -4.79
N THR A 124 -1.79 19.92 -4.16
CA THR A 124 -0.69 20.80 -3.70
C THR A 124 0.56 20.74 -4.57
N THR A 125 0.70 19.72 -5.43
CA THR A 125 1.83 19.64 -6.35
C THR A 125 1.77 20.72 -7.41
N THR A 126 2.91 21.33 -7.73
CA THR A 126 3.04 22.31 -8.83
C THR A 126 3.22 21.62 -10.18
N ASP A 127 3.60 20.35 -10.19
CA ASP A 127 3.67 19.52 -11.40
C ASP A 127 2.25 19.06 -11.79
N GLN A 128 1.68 19.72 -12.81
CA GLN A 128 0.35 19.39 -13.33
C GLN A 128 0.26 17.97 -13.90
N LYS A 129 1.35 17.43 -14.45
CA LYS A 129 1.37 16.06 -14.98
C LYS A 129 1.27 15.05 -13.84
N LEU A 130 2.05 15.25 -12.77
CA LEU A 130 1.98 14.42 -11.57
C LEU A 130 0.62 14.53 -10.88
N SER A 131 0.06 15.76 -10.77
CA SER A 131 -1.27 15.99 -10.22
C SER A 131 -2.33 15.14 -10.94
N ARG A 132 -2.34 15.23 -12.28
CA ARG A 132 -3.26 14.48 -13.13
C ARG A 132 -3.06 12.98 -12.99
N GLU A 133 -1.82 12.51 -13.00
CA GLU A 133 -1.52 11.08 -12.86
C GLU A 133 -2.03 10.54 -11.51
N ILE A 134 -1.79 11.24 -10.40
CA ILE A 134 -2.29 10.82 -9.09
C ILE A 134 -3.83 10.76 -9.11
N TRP A 135 -4.48 11.76 -9.69
CA TRP A 135 -5.95 11.81 -9.78
C TRP A 135 -6.53 10.67 -10.61
N GLU A 136 -6.00 10.44 -11.81
CA GLU A 136 -6.45 9.36 -12.71
C GLU A 136 -6.26 7.98 -12.08
N ARG A 137 -5.10 7.74 -11.44
CA ARG A 137 -4.81 6.49 -10.73
C ARG A 137 -5.75 6.30 -9.54
N PHE A 138 -6.06 7.38 -8.84
CA PHE A 138 -6.99 7.36 -7.71
C PHE A 138 -8.42 7.05 -8.15
N GLU A 139 -8.92 7.70 -9.20
CA GLU A 139 -10.26 7.46 -9.75
C GLU A 139 -10.43 6.01 -10.21
N LEU A 140 -9.43 5.46 -10.90
CA LEU A 140 -9.41 4.05 -11.27
C LEU A 140 -9.44 3.13 -10.04
N ALA A 141 -8.63 3.41 -9.03
CA ALA A 141 -8.58 2.63 -7.80
C ALA A 141 -9.94 2.65 -7.06
N LYS A 142 -10.59 3.82 -7.02
CA LYS A 142 -11.93 4.02 -6.45
C LYS A 142 -12.97 3.20 -7.19
N GLU A 143 -13.04 3.30 -8.52
CA GLU A 143 -13.98 2.53 -9.33
C GLU A 143 -13.83 1.02 -9.08
N ARG A 144 -12.59 0.53 -9.10
CA ARG A 144 -12.29 -0.89 -8.85
C ARG A 144 -12.74 -1.34 -7.46
N ALA A 145 -12.48 -0.54 -6.43
CA ALA A 145 -12.92 -0.88 -5.07
C ALA A 145 -14.45 -0.92 -4.96
N LEU A 146 -15.16 0.03 -5.57
CA LEU A 146 -16.63 0.09 -5.53
C LEU A 146 -17.29 -1.09 -6.24
N ASN A 147 -16.70 -1.58 -7.34
CA ASN A 147 -17.18 -2.76 -8.05
C ASN A 147 -17.14 -4.06 -7.22
N HIS A 148 -16.52 -4.05 -6.04
CA HIS A 148 -16.44 -5.20 -5.13
C HIS A 148 -17.44 -5.15 -3.97
N ILE A 149 -18.44 -4.26 -3.99
CA ILE A 149 -19.45 -4.15 -2.93
C ILE A 149 -20.23 -5.46 -2.71
N ASP A 150 -20.45 -6.21 -3.80
CA ASP A 150 -21.17 -7.49 -3.80
C ASP A 150 -20.23 -8.71 -3.85
N HIS A 151 -18.94 -8.53 -3.56
CA HIS A 151 -17.95 -9.61 -3.59
C HIS A 151 -18.33 -10.76 -2.63
N GLU A 152 -18.03 -12.02 -2.98
CA GLU A 152 -18.47 -13.21 -2.20
C GLU A 152 -17.89 -13.27 -0.77
N ALA A 153 -16.65 -12.80 -0.60
CA ALA A 153 -15.97 -12.78 0.69
C ALA A 153 -16.39 -11.59 1.57
N THR A 154 -16.90 -11.87 2.78
CA THR A 154 -17.40 -10.86 3.74
C THR A 154 -16.37 -9.81 4.12
N ASN A 155 -15.10 -10.20 4.28
CA ASN A 155 -14.01 -9.27 4.61
C ASN A 155 -13.79 -8.22 3.50
N VAL A 156 -13.89 -8.62 2.23
CA VAL A 156 -13.80 -7.70 1.08
C VAL A 156 -14.97 -6.72 1.09
N ARG A 157 -16.21 -7.21 1.24
CA ARG A 157 -17.41 -6.33 1.33
C ARG A 157 -17.29 -5.32 2.47
N ASN A 158 -16.85 -5.76 3.65
CA ASN A 158 -16.64 -4.88 4.80
C ASN A 158 -15.58 -3.81 4.51
N ALA A 159 -14.50 -4.16 3.81
CA ALA A 159 -13.49 -3.20 3.39
C ALA A 159 -14.05 -2.17 2.39
N VAL A 160 -14.90 -2.58 1.44
CA VAL A 160 -15.57 -1.66 0.50
C VAL A 160 -16.53 -0.72 1.24
N ILE A 161 -17.35 -1.23 2.16
CA ILE A 161 -18.27 -0.41 2.96
C ILE A 161 -17.50 0.64 3.78
N ALA A 162 -16.40 0.23 4.43
CA ALA A 162 -15.54 1.15 5.18
C ALA A 162 -14.87 2.19 4.26
N PHE A 163 -14.44 1.78 3.06
CA PHE A 163 -13.91 2.67 2.04
C PHE A 163 -14.95 3.71 1.60
N MET A 164 -16.17 3.30 1.26
CA MET A 164 -17.28 4.17 0.89
C MET A 164 -17.60 5.19 1.99
N GLY A 165 -17.69 4.73 3.24
CA GLY A 165 -17.95 5.61 4.39
C GLY A 165 -16.89 6.70 4.54
N LYS A 166 -15.60 6.37 4.32
CA LYS A 166 -14.53 7.38 4.31
C LYS A 166 -14.59 8.30 3.10
N LEU A 167 -14.88 7.75 1.91
CA LEU A 167 -15.00 8.52 0.67
C LEU A 167 -16.09 9.60 0.80
N VAL A 168 -17.27 9.24 1.28
CA VAL A 168 -18.37 10.18 1.52
C VAL A 168 -17.95 11.28 2.49
N ARG A 169 -17.28 10.94 3.61
CA ARG A 169 -16.81 11.94 4.59
C ARG A 169 -15.81 12.93 4.00
N ILE A 170 -14.98 12.48 3.06
CA ILE A 170 -13.94 13.32 2.44
C ILE A 170 -14.52 14.21 1.34
N LEU A 171 -15.48 13.69 0.57
CA LEU A 171 -16.10 14.42 -0.54
C LEU A 171 -17.24 15.34 -0.11
N THR A 172 -17.79 15.16 1.09
CA THR A 172 -18.86 16.01 1.61
C THR A 172 -18.24 17.23 2.32
N PRO A 173 -18.50 18.46 1.86
CA PRO A 173 -18.05 19.67 2.55
C PRO A 173 -18.57 19.66 4.00
N SER A 174 -17.70 19.97 4.96
CA SER A 174 -18.14 20.14 6.34
C SER A 174 -19.06 21.38 6.37
N GLN A 175 -20.36 21.18 6.58
CA GLN A 175 -21.28 22.28 6.86
C GLN A 175 -20.88 22.88 8.23
N ARG A 176 -19.94 23.82 8.23
CA ARG A 176 -19.66 24.66 9.41
C ARG A 176 -20.57 25.89 9.28
N GLN A 177 -21.69 25.85 10.01
CA GLN A 177 -22.46 27.03 10.40
C GLN A 177 -21.67 27.81 11.47
#